data_AF-A0A3D5MJE0-F1
#
_entry.id   AF-A0A3D5MJE0-F1
#
_cell.length_a   1.000
_cell.length_b   1.000
_cell.length_c   1.000
_cell.angle_alpha   90.00
_cell.angle_beta   90.00
_cell.angle_gamma   90.00
#
_symmetry.space_group_name_H-M   'P 1'
#
loop_
_entity.id
_entity.type
_entity.pdbx_description
1 polymer ?
#
loop_
_entity_poly.entity_id
_entity_poly.type
_entity_poly.pdbx_seq_one_letter_code
_entity_poly.pdbx_strand_id
1 'polypeptide(L)'
;MTVTVGDYAATSTLSAATRSRAVYQAFLGYSDVWTISFRDFLSMVRARRITSCTDDGYGYVRRAYGVNPRIGAEVELVNEGDWTGKRGRIVHPGKASTAYVHVAFADIDHALICHPNSVRIIEARP
;
A
#
# COMPACT_ATOMS: atom_id res chain seq x y z
N MET A 1 -5.62 -7.81 2.14
CA MET A 1 -5.45 -9.04 1.35
C MET A 1 -4.06 -9.02 0.73
N THR A 2 -3.22 -9.99 1.06
CA THR A 2 -1.91 -10.10 0.44
C THR A 2 -2.03 -10.81 -0.90
N VAL A 3 -1.47 -10.19 -1.93
CA VAL A 3 -1.53 -10.65 -3.31
C VAL A 3 -0.12 -10.68 -3.87
N THR A 4 0.28 -11.83 -4.38
CA THR A 4 1.47 -11.90 -5.21
C THR A 4 1.10 -11.44 -6.61
N VAL A 5 1.81 -10.43 -7.12
CA VAL A 5 1.64 -9.92 -8.46
C VAL A 5 2.95 -10.11 -9.22
N GLY A 6 2.92 -10.88 -10.31
CA GLY A 6 4.10 -11.11 -11.13
C GLY A 6 3.80 -11.13 -12.62
N ASP A 7 4.82 -10.79 -13.40
CA ASP A 7 4.95 -11.07 -14.82
C ASP A 7 5.86 -12.31 -15.02
N TYR A 8 6.27 -12.61 -16.26
CA TYR A 8 7.18 -13.72 -16.54
C TYR A 8 8.60 -13.56 -15.92
N ALA A 9 8.97 -12.36 -15.47
CA ALA A 9 10.33 -12.02 -15.05
C ALA A 9 10.46 -11.80 -13.52
N ALA A 10 9.43 -11.28 -12.85
CA ALA A 10 9.51 -10.94 -11.44
C ALA A 10 8.16 -11.11 -10.71
N THR A 11 8.25 -11.50 -9.45
CA THR A 11 7.11 -11.75 -8.56
C THR A 11 7.22 -10.82 -7.36
N SER A 12 6.26 -9.91 -7.20
CA SER A 12 6.19 -8.95 -6.09
C SER A 12 5.08 -9.33 -5.11
N THR A 13 5.35 -9.19 -3.81
CA THR A 13 4.32 -9.37 -2.77
C THR A 13 3.75 -8.02 -2.43
N LEU A 14 2.43 -7.85 -2.63
CA LEU A 14 1.72 -6.62 -2.35
C LEU A 14 0.63 -6.90 -1.33
N SER A 15 0.31 -5.89 -0.52
CA SER A 15 -0.80 -5.98 0.40
C SER A 15 -1.82 -4.91 0.05
N ALA A 16 -3.05 -5.33 -0.26
CA ALA A 16 -4.10 -4.45 -0.78
C ALA A 16 -5.48 -4.86 -0.26
N ALA A 17 -6.45 -3.95 -0.26
CA ALA A 17 -7.81 -4.26 0.20
C ALA A 17 -8.52 -5.30 -0.71
N THR A 18 -8.28 -5.24 -2.02
CA THR A 18 -8.91 -6.12 -3.02
C THR A 18 -7.87 -6.60 -4.06
N ARG A 19 -8.20 -7.66 -4.79
CA ARG A 19 -7.37 -8.17 -5.90
C ARG A 19 -7.15 -7.11 -6.98
N SER A 20 -8.21 -6.39 -7.37
CA SER A 20 -8.13 -5.35 -8.40
C SER A 20 -7.22 -4.19 -7.99
N ARG A 21 -7.25 -3.80 -6.71
CA ARG A 21 -6.31 -2.79 -6.19
C ARG A 21 -4.86 -3.27 -6.21
N ALA A 22 -4.61 -4.53 -5.86
CA ALA A 22 -3.24 -5.09 -5.94
C ALA A 22 -2.70 -5.07 -7.38
N VAL A 23 -3.53 -5.42 -8.36
CA VAL A 23 -3.15 -5.41 -9.78
C VAL A 23 -2.86 -3.99 -10.27
N TYR A 24 -3.73 -3.02 -9.95
CA TYR A 24 -3.50 -1.62 -10.32
C TYR A 24 -2.25 -1.04 -9.67
N GLN A 25 -1.97 -1.40 -8.42
CA GLN A 25 -0.75 -0.98 -7.72
C GLN A 25 0.51 -1.57 -8.35
N ALA A 26 0.46 -2.84 -8.76
CA ALA A 26 1.55 -3.45 -9.50
C ALA A 26 1.79 -2.76 -10.84
N PHE A 27 0.70 -2.34 -11.52
CA PHE A 27 0.81 -1.55 -12.73
C PHE A 27 1.59 -0.26 -12.45
N LEU A 28 1.16 0.61 -11.53
CA LEU A 28 1.91 1.83 -11.16
C LEU A 28 3.37 1.59 -10.67
N GLY A 29 3.67 0.35 -10.29
CA GLY A 29 4.99 -0.11 -9.88
C GLY A 29 5.90 -0.55 -11.02
N TYR A 30 5.33 -0.89 -12.16
CA TYR A 30 6.05 -1.46 -13.29
C TYR A 30 7.00 -0.40 -13.87
N SER A 31 8.29 -0.70 -13.92
CA SER A 31 9.34 0.21 -14.42
C SER A 31 9.06 0.70 -15.84
N ASP A 32 8.29 -0.08 -16.59
CA ASP A 32 7.90 0.15 -17.98
C ASP A 32 6.42 0.59 -18.12
N VAL A 33 5.77 1.14 -17.08
CA VAL A 33 4.40 1.71 -17.21
C VAL A 33 4.24 2.64 -18.40
N TRP A 34 5.32 3.33 -18.78
CA TRP A 34 5.33 4.30 -19.87
C TRP A 34 5.37 3.66 -21.26
N THR A 35 5.61 2.35 -21.36
CA THR A 35 5.72 1.63 -22.65
C THR A 35 4.62 0.58 -22.85
N ILE A 36 3.78 0.31 -21.84
CA ILE A 36 2.69 -0.67 -21.92
C ILE A 36 1.35 -0.09 -21.44
N SER A 37 0.26 -0.41 -22.13
CA SER A 37 -1.07 -0.01 -21.68
C SER A 37 -1.53 -0.84 -20.47
N PHE A 38 -2.45 -0.30 -19.66
CA PHE A 38 -3.04 -1.07 -18.56
C PHE A 38 -3.73 -2.36 -19.06
N ARG A 39 -4.33 -2.31 -20.26
CA ARG A 39 -4.98 -3.47 -20.89
C ARG A 39 -3.97 -4.59 -21.17
N ASP A 40 -2.81 -4.25 -21.72
CA ASP A 40 -1.77 -5.23 -22.04
C ASP A 40 -1.12 -5.76 -20.76
N PHE A 41 -0.92 -4.90 -19.76
CA PHE A 41 -0.49 -5.32 -18.43
C PHE A 41 -1.43 -6.36 -17.80
N LEU A 42 -2.75 -6.18 -17.92
CA LEU A 42 -3.74 -7.16 -17.43
C LEU A 42 -3.61 -8.54 -18.07
N SER A 43 -3.09 -8.63 -19.30
CA SER A 43 -2.87 -9.90 -19.99
C SER A 43 -1.65 -10.66 -19.48
N MET A 44 -0.67 -9.94 -18.92
CA MET A 44 0.61 -10.49 -18.45
C MET A 44 0.60 -10.78 -16.95
N VAL A 45 -0.21 -10.04 -16.19
CA VAL A 45 -0.18 -10.04 -14.73
C VAL A 45 -1.02 -11.15 -14.12
N ARG A 46 -0.46 -11.88 -13.16
CA ARG A 46 -1.23 -12.82 -12.33
C ARG A 46 -1.23 -12.38 -10.87
N ALA A 47 -2.42 -12.34 -10.29
CA ALA A 47 -2.67 -11.97 -8.90
C ALA A 47 -3.22 -13.16 -8.11
N ARG A 48 -2.49 -13.63 -7.10
CA ARG A 48 -2.92 -14.73 -6.22
C ARG A 48 -2.99 -14.28 -4.76
N ARG A 49 -4.07 -14.62 -4.06
CA ARG A 49 -4.17 -14.46 -2.60
C ARG A 49 -3.17 -15.38 -1.90
N ILE A 50 -2.40 -14.85 -0.97
CA ILE A 50 -1.55 -15.65 -0.07
C ILE A 50 -2.01 -15.49 1.38
N THR A 51 -1.91 -16.58 2.14
CA THR A 51 -2.33 -16.67 3.55
C THR A 51 -1.24 -16.22 4.52
N SER A 52 0.02 -16.35 4.14
CA SER A 52 1.17 -15.80 4.86
C SER A 52 2.00 -14.93 3.92
N CYS A 53 2.52 -13.85 4.49
CA CYS A 53 3.30 -12.85 3.79
C CYS A 53 4.65 -12.77 4.52
N THR A 54 5.76 -13.08 3.86
CA THR A 54 7.08 -12.96 4.49
C THR A 54 7.42 -11.50 4.78
N ASP A 55 6.89 -10.57 3.97
CA ASP A 55 7.00 -9.12 4.16
C ASP A 55 5.72 -8.44 3.67
N ASP A 56 4.97 -7.83 4.58
CA ASP A 56 3.74 -7.08 4.28
C ASP A 56 4.01 -5.68 3.69
N GLY A 57 5.26 -5.39 3.35
CA GLY A 57 5.73 -4.15 2.75
C GLY A 57 6.08 -3.07 3.79
N TYR A 58 5.91 -3.37 5.08
CA TYR A 58 6.22 -2.45 6.17
C TYR A 58 7.47 -2.82 6.96
N GLY A 59 8.21 -3.85 6.52
CA GLY A 59 9.46 -4.26 7.17
C GLY A 59 10.44 -3.10 7.35
N TYR A 60 10.63 -2.27 6.32
CA TYR A 60 11.46 -1.07 6.42
C TYR A 60 10.87 -0.03 7.38
N VAL A 61 9.57 0.28 7.27
CA VAL A 61 8.92 1.30 8.11
C VAL A 61 9.03 0.96 9.60
N ARG A 62 8.81 -0.31 9.97
CA ARG A 62 8.97 -0.79 11.34
C ARG A 62 10.40 -0.64 11.86
N ARG A 63 11.38 -1.04 11.06
CA ARG A 63 12.80 -0.99 11.45
C ARG A 63 13.34 0.44 11.53
N ALA A 64 12.95 1.31 10.60
CA ALA A 64 13.52 2.65 10.47
C ALA A 64 12.78 3.71 11.31
N TYR A 65 11.47 3.57 11.51
CA TYR A 65 10.64 4.59 12.17
C TYR A 65 9.96 4.10 13.45
N GLY A 66 10.03 2.79 13.77
CA GLY A 66 9.37 2.23 14.96
C GLY A 66 7.84 2.24 14.90
N VAL A 67 7.25 2.58 13.74
CA VAL A 67 5.80 2.59 13.53
C VAL A 67 5.37 1.20 13.05
N ASN A 68 4.23 0.70 13.55
CA ASN A 68 3.69 -0.62 13.17
C ASN A 68 2.42 -0.52 12.31
N PRO A 69 2.50 0.04 11.10
CA PRO A 69 1.34 0.17 10.21
C PRO A 69 0.80 -1.22 9.84
N ARG A 70 -0.53 -1.30 9.73
CA ARG A 70 -1.26 -2.49 9.29
C ARG A 70 -2.32 -2.06 8.30
N ILE A 71 -2.47 -2.80 7.21
CA ILE A 71 -3.56 -2.52 6.28
C ILE A 71 -4.89 -2.72 6.95
N GLY A 72 -5.77 -1.78 6.68
CA GLY A 72 -7.09 -1.73 7.26
C GLY A 72 -7.12 -1.10 8.65
N ALA A 73 -5.98 -0.75 9.25
CA ALA A 73 -5.96 0.00 10.49
C ALA A 73 -6.47 1.42 10.26
N GLU A 74 -7.24 1.91 11.23
CA GLU A 74 -7.63 3.30 11.29
C GLU A 74 -6.46 4.12 11.82
N VAL A 75 -6.24 5.28 11.21
CA VAL A 75 -5.14 6.17 11.54
C VAL A 75 -5.61 7.60 11.59
N GLU A 76 -4.93 8.38 12.43
CA GLU A 76 -5.02 9.83 12.44
C GLU A 76 -3.69 10.40 11.93
N LEU A 77 -3.77 11.39 11.05
CA LEU A 77 -2.57 12.09 10.62
C LEU A 77 -2.13 13.11 11.67
N VAL A 78 -0.86 13.06 12.03
CA VAL A 78 -0.20 14.02 12.92
C VAL A 78 0.88 14.74 12.13
N ASN A 79 0.97 16.06 12.20
CA ASN A 79 2.01 16.83 11.52
C ASN A 79 2.07 16.70 9.98
N GLU A 80 0.94 16.48 9.31
CA GLU A 80 0.85 16.38 7.84
C GLU A 80 0.19 17.63 7.22
N GLY A 81 0.54 18.81 7.74
CA GLY A 81 -0.01 20.10 7.28
C GLY A 81 -1.54 20.17 7.44
N ASP A 82 -2.23 20.56 6.36
CA ASP A 82 -3.70 20.68 6.27
C ASP A 82 -4.44 19.35 6.52
N TRP A 83 -3.72 18.23 6.49
CA TRP A 83 -4.26 16.90 6.76
C TRP A 83 -4.17 16.50 8.23
N THR A 84 -3.48 17.27 9.05
CA THR A 84 -3.35 17.00 10.49
C THR A 84 -4.73 16.92 11.17
N GLY A 85 -4.93 15.88 11.98
CA GLY A 85 -6.19 15.59 12.67
C GLY A 85 -7.21 14.81 11.82
N LYS A 86 -6.98 14.63 10.51
CA LYS A 86 -7.87 13.82 9.69
C LYS A 86 -7.66 12.34 9.94
N ARG A 87 -8.77 11.61 9.93
CA ARG A 87 -8.79 10.16 10.10
C ARG A 87 -8.98 9.48 8.76
N GLY A 88 -8.22 8.43 8.58
CA GLY A 88 -8.27 7.61 7.39
C GLY A 88 -7.94 6.17 7.71
N ARG A 89 -7.83 5.38 6.65
CA ARG A 89 -7.53 3.97 6.74
C ARG A 89 -6.29 3.65 5.93
N ILE A 90 -5.37 2.92 6.52
CA ILE A 90 -4.21 2.41 5.78
C ILE A 90 -4.72 1.43 4.72
N VAL A 91 -4.44 1.71 3.46
CA VAL A 91 -4.94 0.89 2.35
C VAL A 91 -3.85 0.08 1.66
N HIS A 92 -2.59 0.52 1.70
CA HIS A 92 -1.47 -0.22 1.14
C HIS A 92 -0.09 0.18 1.71
N PRO A 93 0.91 -0.72 1.69
CA PRO A 93 2.29 -0.36 1.94
C PRO A 93 2.83 0.49 0.80
N GLY A 94 3.72 1.44 1.11
CA GLY A 94 4.56 2.09 0.12
C GLY A 94 5.41 1.07 -0.66
N LYS A 95 6.08 1.52 -1.73
CA LYS A 95 7.03 0.65 -2.44
C LYS A 95 8.17 0.30 -1.47
N ALA A 96 8.83 -0.84 -1.64
CA ALA A 96 9.94 -1.26 -0.77
C ALA A 96 11.07 -0.20 -0.68
N SER A 97 11.18 0.68 -1.69
CA SER A 97 12.13 1.80 -1.74
C SER A 97 11.60 3.13 -1.21
N THR A 98 10.30 3.27 -0.99
CA THR A 98 9.70 4.51 -0.50
C THR A 98 9.03 4.26 0.84
N ALA A 99 9.61 4.85 1.87
CA ALA A 99 9.26 4.68 3.27
C ALA A 99 7.91 5.29 3.66
N TYR A 100 6.89 5.26 2.79
CA TYR A 100 5.64 5.98 3.00
C TYR A 100 4.46 5.04 3.29
N VAL A 101 3.51 5.55 4.06
CA VAL A 101 2.26 4.87 4.40
C VAL A 101 1.14 5.51 3.58
N HIS A 102 0.36 4.69 2.89
CA HIS A 102 -0.73 5.22 2.07
C HIS A 102 -2.07 5.13 2.80
N VAL A 103 -2.72 6.27 2.95
CA VAL A 103 -3.93 6.43 3.74
C VAL A 103 -5.07 6.91 2.85
N ALA A 104 -6.18 6.19 2.86
CA ALA A 104 -7.42 6.59 2.20
C ALA A 104 -8.35 7.31 3.19
N PHE A 105 -9.01 8.35 2.72
CA PHE A 105 -9.97 9.15 3.47
C PHE A 105 -11.35 8.98 2.83
N ALA A 106 -12.42 9.14 3.62
CA ALA A 106 -13.80 8.88 3.16
C ALA A 106 -14.20 9.75 1.94
N ASP A 107 -13.66 10.97 1.86
CA ASP A 107 -14.05 11.97 0.86
C ASP A 107 -12.98 12.17 -0.24
N ILE A 108 -12.07 11.21 -0.42
CA ILE A 108 -11.02 11.29 -1.46
C ILE A 108 -10.97 10.00 -2.26
N ASP A 109 -11.01 10.13 -3.58
CA ASP A 109 -10.94 9.01 -4.51
C ASP A 109 -9.57 8.32 -4.57
N HIS A 110 -8.53 8.94 -4.01
CA HIS A 110 -7.17 8.44 -4.01
C HIS A 110 -6.55 8.43 -2.61
N ALA A 111 -5.57 7.54 -2.41
CA ALA A 111 -4.82 7.48 -1.17
C ALA A 111 -3.73 8.56 -1.16
N LEU A 112 -3.58 9.23 -0.03
CA LEU A 112 -2.47 10.14 0.21
C LEU A 112 -1.24 9.35 0.64
N ILE A 113 -0.07 9.82 0.21
CA ILE A 113 1.23 9.30 0.59
C ILE A 113 1.66 10.07 1.83
N CYS A 114 1.68 9.40 2.98
CA CYS A 114 1.98 10.03 4.27
C CYS A 114 3.32 9.55 4.81
N HIS A 115 4.07 10.46 5.43
CA HIS A 115 5.30 10.10 6.13
C HIS A 115 4.97 9.22 7.35
N PRO A 116 5.76 8.17 7.68
CA PRO A 116 5.42 7.23 8.76
C PRO A 116 5.24 7.91 10.12
N ASN A 117 6.10 8.88 10.44
CA ASN A 117 6.01 9.64 11.69
C ASN A 117 4.78 10.53 11.76
N SER A 118 4.12 10.74 10.62
CA SER A 118 2.88 11.50 10.53
C SER A 118 1.64 10.64 10.69
N VAL A 119 1.79 9.34 10.98
CA VAL A 119 0.68 8.40 11.09
C VAL A 119 0.58 7.87 12.51
N ARG A 120 -0.51 8.23 13.21
CA ARG A 120 -0.86 7.68 14.51
C ARG A 120 -1.94 6.60 14.36
N ILE A 121 -1.65 5.38 14.80
CA ILE A 121 -2.63 4.29 14.76
C ILE A 121 -3.66 4.48 15.85
N ILE A 122 -4.93 4.51 15.45
CA ILE A 122 -6.09 4.52 16.34
C ILE A 122 -6.58 3.07 16.34
N GLU A 123 -6.28 2.31 17.39
CA GLU A 123 -6.62 0.87 17.40
C GLU A 123 -8.10 0.64 17.09
N ALA A 124 -8.39 -0.31 16.20
CA ALA A 124 -9.68 -0.99 16.22
C ALA A 124 -9.74 -1.78 17.53
N ARG A 125 -10.71 -1.46 18.39
CA ARG A 125 -11.07 -2.34 19.52
C ARG A 125 -11.23 -3.78 19.02
N PRO A 126 -10.81 -4.78 19.83
CA PRO A 126 -10.91 -6.20 19.48
C PRO A 126 -12.32 -6.64 19.11
#